data_AF-A0AB33BPP1-F1
#
_entry.id   AF-A0AB33BPP1-F1
#
_cell.length_a   1.000
_cell.length_b   1.000
_cell.length_c   1.000
_cell.angle_alpha   90.00
_cell.angle_beta   90.00
_cell.angle_gamma   90.00
#
_symmetry.space_group_name_H-M   'P 1'
#
loop_
_entity.id
_entity.type
_entity.pdbx_description
1 polymer ?
#
loop_
_entity_poly.entity_id
_entity_poly.type
_entity_poly.pdbx_seq_one_letter_code
_entity_poly.pdbx_strand_id
1 'polypeptide(L)'
;MEVKSVHAHHIPASNGVDPIDVFIVWYGEQAFQVTIRCWDCAWTAYRGSCGFKTIEEYFLEQWYSQECHEHVVQLFTTTSRHTTQREEKWLFKVVRSMCQHFKKLAEKN
;
A
#
# COMPACT_ATOMS: atom_id res chain seq x y z
N MET A 1 -17.05 -2.28 12.29
CA MET A 1 -16.69 -2.63 10.91
C MET A 1 -16.17 -4.06 10.95
N GLU A 2 -16.77 -5.00 10.22
CA GLU A 2 -16.39 -6.42 10.28
C GLU A 2 -15.15 -6.69 9.43
N VAL A 3 -14.22 -7.51 9.93
CA VAL A 3 -13.02 -7.94 9.20
C VAL A 3 -13.40 -9.09 8.28
N LYS A 4 -13.23 -8.89 6.97
CA LYS A 4 -13.50 -9.91 5.96
C LYS A 4 -12.27 -10.76 5.66
N SER A 5 -11.09 -10.14 5.59
CA SER A 5 -9.83 -10.85 5.39
C SER A 5 -8.64 -10.11 5.97
N VAL A 6 -7.58 -10.86 6.23
CA VAL A 6 -6.28 -10.34 6.67
C VAL A 6 -5.21 -11.03 5.83
N HIS A 7 -4.30 -10.22 5.28
CA HIS A 7 -3.17 -10.71 4.49
C HIS A 7 -1.88 -10.10 5.02
N ALA A 8 -0.80 -10.86 4.96
CA ALA A 8 0.53 -10.39 5.27
C ALA A 8 1.47 -10.79 4.12
N HIS A 9 2.24 -9.83 3.63
CA HIS A 9 3.24 -10.05 2.59
C HIS A 9 4.60 -9.63 3.11
N HIS A 10 5.57 -10.53 2.98
CA HIS A 10 6.98 -10.17 3.08
C HIS A 10 7.51 -9.87 1.67
N ILE A 11 8.00 -8.65 1.48
CA ILE A 11 8.54 -8.20 0.20
C ILE A 11 10.06 -8.04 0.37
N PRO A 12 10.88 -8.83 -0.35
CA PRO A 12 12.33 -8.74 -0.24
C PRO A 12 12.85 -7.40 -0.79
N ALA A 13 14.07 -7.05 -0.40
CA ALA A 13 14.71 -5.82 -0.84
C ALA A 13 14.71 -5.69 -2.38
N SER A 14 14.31 -4.53 -2.89
CA SER A 14 14.32 -4.25 -4.33
C SER A 14 14.36 -2.76 -4.62
N ASN A 15 14.92 -2.36 -5.76
CA ASN A 15 14.93 -0.97 -6.25
C ASN A 15 15.46 0.07 -5.23
N GLY A 16 16.43 -0.33 -4.41
CA GLY A 16 17.00 0.52 -3.36
C GLY A 16 16.06 0.73 -2.16
N VAL A 17 15.10 -0.17 -1.95
CA VAL A 17 14.25 -0.26 -0.77
C VAL A 17 14.64 -1.52 0.01
N ASP A 18 14.81 -1.37 1.32
CA ASP A 18 15.04 -2.49 2.24
C ASP A 18 13.83 -3.45 2.25
N PRO A 19 13.97 -4.67 2.80
CA PRO A 19 12.82 -5.56 2.93
C PRO A 19 11.70 -4.90 3.73
N ILE A 20 10.47 -5.07 3.27
CA ILE A 20 9.27 -4.51 3.91
C ILE A 20 8.25 -5.60 4.19
N ASP A 21 7.53 -5.43 5.29
CA ASP A 21 6.34 -6.23 5.60
C ASP A 21 5.10 -5.38 5.33
N VAL A 22 4.13 -5.95 4.62
CA VAL A 22 2.86 -5.30 4.29
C VAL A 22 1.73 -6.10 4.93
N PHE A 23 1.03 -5.46 5.86
CA PHE A 23 -0.12 -6.02 6.56
C PHE A 23 -1.39 -5.36 6.03
N ILE A 24 -2.34 -6.18 5.61
CA ILE A 24 -3.58 -5.75 4.99
C ILE A 24 -4.74 -6.28 5.81
N VAL A 25 -5.68 -5.40 6.11
CA VAL A 25 -6.99 -5.77 6.64
C VAL A 25 -8.05 -5.25 5.70
N TRP A 26 -8.87 -6.15 5.16
CA TRP A 26 -10.04 -5.80 4.36
C TRP A 26 -11.29 -5.85 5.24
N TYR A 27 -12.01 -4.74 5.27
CA TYR A 27 -13.21 -4.57 6.08
C TYR A 27 -14.45 -4.49 5.20
N GLY A 28 -15.48 -5.27 5.55
CA GLY A 28 -16.74 -5.32 4.79
C GLY A 28 -16.51 -5.53 3.29
N GLU A 29 -17.10 -4.66 2.46
CA GLU A 29 -17.01 -4.79 1.01
C GLU A 29 -16.00 -3.86 0.33
N GLN A 30 -15.75 -2.65 0.87
CA GLN A 30 -14.99 -1.60 0.15
C GLN A 30 -14.10 -0.76 1.07
N ALA A 31 -13.69 -1.28 2.23
CA ALA A 31 -12.84 -0.57 3.16
C ALA A 31 -11.58 -1.36 3.49
N PHE A 32 -10.48 -0.66 3.71
CA PHE A 32 -9.21 -1.30 4.05
C PHE A 32 -8.37 -0.50 5.03
N GLN A 33 -7.45 -1.22 5.65
CA GLN A 33 -6.27 -0.71 6.32
C GLN A 33 -5.04 -1.41 5.72
N VAL A 34 -4.01 -0.65 5.38
CA VAL A 34 -2.70 -1.18 4.98
C VAL A 34 -1.64 -0.60 5.87
N THR A 35 -0.86 -1.44 6.52
CA THR A 35 0.33 -1.04 7.26
C THR A 35 1.56 -1.57 6.55
N ILE A 36 2.47 -0.69 6.15
CA ILE A 36 3.79 -1.05 5.62
C ILE A 36 4.82 -0.80 6.72
N ARG A 37 5.66 -1.79 7.01
CA ARG A 37 6.73 -1.72 8.00
C ARG A 37 8.08 -2.00 7.36
N CYS A 38 9.07 -1.19 7.69
CA CYS A 38 10.49 -1.46 7.48
C CYS A 38 11.24 -1.34 8.82
N TRP A 39 12.57 -1.47 8.80
CA TRP A 39 13.41 -1.57 10.01
C TRP A 39 13.19 -0.45 11.05
N ASP A 40 13.04 0.80 10.61
CA ASP A 40 12.92 1.97 11.49
C ASP A 40 11.62 2.78 11.32
N CYS A 41 10.79 2.42 10.33
CA CYS A 41 9.61 3.19 9.95
C CYS A 41 8.39 2.28 9.73
N ALA A 42 7.21 2.82 9.97
CA ALA A 42 5.96 2.20 9.58
C ALA A 42 4.94 3.25 9.15
N TRP A 43 4.17 2.95 8.11
CA TRP A 43 3.13 3.82 7.59
C TRP A 43 1.82 3.06 7.50
N THR A 44 0.72 3.67 7.92
CA THR A 44 -0.61 3.06 7.82
C THR A 44 -1.57 3.94 7.04
N ALA A 45 -2.16 3.36 6.00
CA ALA A 45 -3.21 3.95 5.20
C ALA A 45 -4.57 3.36 5.56
N TYR A 46 -5.60 4.19 5.51
CA TYR A 46 -7.00 3.80 5.67
C TYR A 46 -7.82 4.38 4.52
N ARG A 47 -8.75 3.58 3.98
CA ARG A 47 -9.75 4.09 3.03
C ARG A 47 -11.05 3.32 3.17
N GLY A 48 -12.17 4.03 3.12
CA GLY A 48 -13.51 3.46 2.95
C GLY A 48 -14.06 3.78 1.57
N SER A 49 -15.13 3.07 1.18
CA SER A 49 -15.86 3.28 -0.07
C SER A 49 -14.94 3.38 -1.29
N CYS A 50 -13.94 2.49 -1.38
CA CYS A 50 -12.94 2.55 -2.43
C CYS A 50 -13.46 2.10 -3.80
N GLY A 51 -14.61 1.43 -3.88
CA GLY A 51 -15.23 0.99 -5.13
C GLY A 51 -14.67 -0.31 -5.73
N PHE A 52 -13.75 -0.99 -5.05
CA PHE A 52 -13.12 -2.25 -5.50
C PHE A 52 -13.50 -3.43 -4.62
N LYS A 53 -13.35 -4.66 -5.15
CA LYS A 53 -13.70 -5.89 -4.41
C LYS A 53 -12.53 -6.41 -3.59
N THR A 54 -11.31 -6.11 -4.01
CA THR A 54 -10.07 -6.47 -3.33
C THR A 54 -9.13 -5.27 -3.25
N ILE A 55 -8.11 -5.40 -2.39
CA ILE A 55 -7.14 -4.33 -2.23
C ILE A 55 -6.14 -4.29 -3.37
N GLU A 56 -5.79 -5.45 -3.91
CA GLU A 56 -4.86 -5.59 -5.02
C GLU A 56 -5.44 -4.90 -6.25
N GLU A 57 -6.74 -5.10 -6.55
CA GLU A 57 -7.44 -4.38 -7.60
C GLU A 57 -7.33 -2.86 -7.42
N TYR A 58 -7.60 -2.35 -6.22
CA TYR A 58 -7.50 -0.92 -5.94
C TYR A 58 -6.07 -0.39 -6.20
N PHE A 59 -5.04 -1.01 -5.64
CA PHE A 59 -3.67 -0.52 -5.81
C PHE A 59 -3.17 -0.68 -7.24
N LEU A 60 -3.52 -1.76 -7.95
CA LEU A 60 -3.13 -1.97 -9.33
C LEU A 60 -3.81 -0.96 -10.26
N GLU A 61 -5.10 -0.71 -10.09
CA GLU A 61 -5.84 0.27 -10.88
C GLU A 61 -5.31 1.69 -10.64
N GLN A 62 -5.15 2.09 -9.37
CA GLN A 62 -4.67 3.44 -9.04
C GLN A 62 -3.21 3.66 -9.48
N TRP A 63 -2.36 2.64 -9.38
CA TRP A 63 -0.94 2.78 -9.68
C TRP A 63 -0.61 2.63 -11.17
N TYR A 64 -1.21 1.66 -11.86
CA TYR A 64 -0.84 1.32 -13.25
C TYR A 64 -1.83 1.83 -14.29
N SER A 65 -3.15 1.78 -14.02
CA SER A 65 -4.15 2.21 -15.00
C SER A 65 -4.38 3.72 -14.96
N GLN A 66 -4.53 4.27 -13.75
CA GLN A 66 -4.85 5.68 -13.52
C GLN A 66 -3.60 6.55 -13.28
N GLU A 67 -2.43 5.93 -13.09
CA GLU A 67 -1.15 6.61 -12.79
C GLU A 67 -1.22 7.64 -11.66
N CYS A 68 -2.13 7.44 -10.69
CA CYS A 68 -2.39 8.34 -9.58
C CYS A 68 -1.39 8.11 -8.42
N HIS A 69 -0.08 8.09 -8.69
CA HIS A 69 0.93 7.68 -7.71
C HIS A 69 0.96 8.57 -6.48
N GLU A 70 0.86 9.89 -6.67
CA GLU A 70 0.83 10.86 -5.56
C GLU A 70 -0.32 10.59 -4.61
N HIS A 71 -1.52 10.33 -5.16
CA HIS A 71 -2.70 9.98 -4.37
C HIS A 71 -2.48 8.70 -3.55
N VAL A 72 -1.90 7.66 -4.15
CA VAL A 72 -1.61 6.40 -3.43
C VAL A 72 -0.60 6.63 -2.31
N VAL A 73 0.45 7.42 -2.54
CA VAL A 73 1.43 7.78 -1.50
C VAL A 73 0.79 8.64 -0.41
N GLN A 74 -0.07 9.58 -0.79
CA GLN A 74 -0.78 10.45 0.14
C GLN A 74 -1.66 9.70 1.12
N LEU A 75 -2.21 8.53 0.76
CA LEU A 75 -2.97 7.69 1.70
C LEU A 75 -2.19 7.37 2.98
N PHE A 76 -0.86 7.25 2.86
CA PHE A 76 0.04 6.89 3.95
C PHE A 76 0.59 8.12 4.70
N THR A 77 0.44 9.32 4.15
CA THR A 77 0.96 10.56 4.73
C THR A 77 -0.13 11.53 5.19
N THR A 78 -1.38 11.34 4.76
CA THR A 78 -2.52 12.24 5.03
C THR A 78 -2.74 12.47 6.52
N THR A 79 -2.48 11.47 7.36
CA THR A 79 -2.62 11.58 8.82
C THR A 79 -1.40 12.16 9.52
N SER A 80 -0.29 12.33 8.81
CA SER A 80 0.96 12.89 9.35
C SER A 80 1.03 14.39 9.11
N ARG A 81 1.30 15.15 10.18
CA ARG A 81 1.49 16.61 10.12
C ARG A 81 2.93 17.03 9.82
N HIS A 82 3.86 16.07 9.77
CA HIS A 82 5.30 16.33 9.72
C HIS A 82 6.04 15.54 8.64
N THR A 83 5.32 15.00 7.64
CA THR A 83 5.94 14.30 6.52
C THR A 83 6.88 15.24 5.79
N THR A 84 8.16 14.87 5.73
CA THR A 84 9.16 15.64 4.98
C THR A 84 9.14 15.23 3.51
N GLN A 85 9.55 16.12 2.60
CA GLN A 85 9.69 15.76 1.17
C GLN A 85 10.64 14.58 0.95
N ARG A 86 11.64 14.41 1.83
CA ARG A 86 12.58 13.28 1.77
C ARG A 86 11.87 11.96 2.10
N GLU A 87 11.05 11.97 3.15
CA GLU A 87 10.25 10.82 3.56
C GLU A 87 9.23 10.46 2.47
N GLU A 88 8.56 11.44 1.87
CA GLU A 88 7.60 11.20 0.78
C GLU A 88 8.26 10.56 -0.44
N LYS A 89 9.45 11.04 -0.84
CA LYS A 89 10.25 10.41 -1.90
C LYS A 89 10.67 8.98 -1.57
N TRP A 90 10.95 8.70 -0.30
CA TRP A 90 11.27 7.35 0.16
C TRP A 90 10.03 6.44 0.11
N LEU A 91 8.93 6.92 0.66
CA LEU A 91 7.65 6.24 0.71
C LEU A 91 7.13 5.94 -0.69
N PHE A 92 7.33 6.83 -1.67
CA PHE A 92 7.04 6.55 -3.07
C PHE A 92 7.73 5.26 -3.56
N LYS A 93 9.01 5.06 -3.24
CA LYS A 93 9.74 3.84 -3.63
C LYS A 93 9.19 2.61 -2.91
N VAL A 94 8.85 2.75 -1.63
CA VAL A 94 8.26 1.69 -0.81
C VAL A 94 6.91 1.25 -1.38
N VAL A 95 6.00 2.19 -1.64
CA VAL A 95 4.68 1.94 -2.24
C VAL A 95 4.82 1.36 -3.64
N ARG A 96 5.77 1.85 -4.45
CA ARG A 96 6.09 1.25 -5.75
C ARG A 96 6.49 -0.22 -5.63
N SER A 97 7.35 -0.56 -4.66
CA SER A 97 7.77 -1.94 -4.39
C SER A 97 6.58 -2.83 -4.03
N MET A 98 5.66 -2.32 -3.20
CA MET A 98 4.40 -2.99 -2.86
C MET A 98 3.51 -3.22 -4.09
N CYS A 99 3.26 -2.20 -4.91
CA CYS A 99 2.43 -2.34 -6.11
C CYS A 99 3.04 -3.32 -7.13
N GLN A 100 4.37 -3.32 -7.28
CA GLN A 100 5.08 -4.28 -8.12
C GLN A 100 4.93 -5.72 -7.60
N HIS A 101 4.94 -5.91 -6.28
CA HIS A 101 4.68 -7.21 -5.67
C HIS A 101 3.26 -7.69 -5.92
N PHE A 102 2.24 -6.84 -5.72
CA PHE A 102 0.85 -7.19 -6.04
C PHE A 102 0.67 -7.53 -7.51
N LYS A 103 1.33 -6.81 -8.42
CA LYS A 103 1.29 -7.12 -9.85
C LYS A 103 1.83 -8.51 -10.15
N LYS A 104 2.97 -8.87 -9.56
CA LYS A 104 3.57 -10.21 -9.72
C LYS A 104 2.70 -11.32 -9.13
N LEU A 105 1.96 -11.05 -8.04
CA LEU A 105 1.00 -12.01 -7.49
C LEU A 105 -0.18 -12.22 -8.44
N ALA A 106 -0.70 -11.14 -9.03
CA ALA A 106 -1.79 -11.20 -9.99
C ALA A 106 -1.40 -11.94 -11.29
N GLU A 107 -0.15 -11.83 -11.74
CA GLU A 107 0.37 -12.54 -12.92
C GLU A 107 0.59 -14.06 -12.69
N LYS A 108 0.66 -14.50 -11.43
CA LYS A 108 0.89 -15.91 -11.06
C LYS A 108 -0.40 -16.70 -10.82
N ASN A 109 -1.52 -16.00 -10.68
CA ASN A 109 -2.86 -16.57 -10.44
C ASN A 109 -3.66 -16.56 -11.74
#